data_AF-A0AAD7UDX0-F1
#
_entry.id   AF-A0AAD7UDX0-F1
#
_cell.length_a   1.000
_cell.length_b   1.000
_cell.length_c   1.000
_cell.angle_alpha   90.00
_cell.angle_beta   90.00
_cell.angle_gamma   90.00
#
_symmetry.space_group_name_H-M   'P 1'
#
loop_
_entity.id
_entity.type
_entity.pdbx_description
1 polymer ?
#
loop_
_entity_poly.entity_id
_entity_poly.type
_entity_poly.pdbx_seq_one_letter_code
_entity_poly.pdbx_strand_id
1 'polypeptide(L)'
;MTKVFAVLAAASPASAFLLGGGQPQRSYVALHATTTFSAADVKALRQASGAGMMDCKKALVEAEGDMEKASEWLRVKGLASAAKKGERATKEGLVETYVHTGGKLGVMVEVNCETDFVSKGPDFKEMCRLVAMQVAACPGVEYVKFEDIPAALIDEERSVESRSEDLASKPTEIRAKIVEGRVTKMFNEKVLLSQAYIKDPKLTVDEFVKSYVAKLGENMQITRFVKFELGKGDEPADNKSDENLSFGGELDGVVKAAVQSAGARWPEGMVDTAASTVSAFLTAEGWTLGDLADPEIFDGPAMEDLQNDIKAKTTDAIGAARANQLSKELKLKFQPSA
;
A
#
# COMPACT_ATOMS: atom_id res chain seq x y z
N MET A 1 99.26 0.01 1.86
CA MET A 1 100.29 0.45 2.82
C MET A 1 99.71 0.24 4.22
N THR A 2 100.12 -0.82 4.93
CA THR A 2 101.10 -0.75 6.05
C THR A 2 100.40 -0.22 7.32
N LYS A 3 100.30 -0.82 8.51
CA LYS A 3 100.82 -2.03 9.19
C LYS A 3 99.96 -2.15 10.50
N VAL A 4 99.55 -3.35 10.95
CA VAL A 4 100.12 -4.16 12.08
C VAL A 4 99.94 -3.49 13.47
N PHE A 5 99.26 -4.07 14.47
CA PHE A 5 99.61 -5.20 15.37
C PHE A 5 98.32 -5.69 16.08
N ALA A 6 97.90 -6.97 16.04
CA ALA A 6 98.27 -8.11 16.93
C ALA A 6 98.07 -7.79 18.43
N VAL A 7 97.33 -8.56 19.27
CA VAL A 7 97.48 -9.97 19.71
C VAL A 7 96.18 -10.34 20.48
N LEU A 8 95.40 -11.36 20.09
CA LEU A 8 95.34 -12.78 20.54
C LEU A 8 94.81 -13.08 21.98
N ALA A 9 93.84 -14.02 22.03
CA ALA A 9 93.50 -14.98 23.11
C ALA A 9 92.85 -14.45 24.42
N ALA A 10 91.90 -15.11 25.10
CA ALA A 10 91.14 -16.34 24.91
C ALA A 10 89.99 -16.42 25.95
N ALA A 11 88.98 -17.25 25.64
CA ALA A 11 88.15 -18.10 26.50
C ALA A 11 87.40 -17.55 27.76
N SER A 12 86.07 -17.47 27.64
CA SER A 12 84.98 -18.17 28.40
C SER A 12 85.24 -18.80 29.79
N PRO A 13 84.20 -19.14 30.59
CA PRO A 13 82.86 -18.55 30.79
C PRO A 13 82.48 -18.36 32.29
N ALA A 14 81.32 -17.72 32.50
CA ALA A 14 80.36 -17.95 33.58
C ALA A 14 80.78 -17.73 35.06
N SER A 15 80.27 -16.66 35.65
CA SER A 15 79.30 -16.76 36.77
C SER A 15 78.81 -15.38 37.25
N ALA A 16 77.49 -15.26 37.30
CA ALA A 16 76.66 -14.43 38.18
C ALA A 16 77.16 -13.02 38.58
N PHE A 17 76.54 -11.97 38.01
CA PHE A 17 76.40 -10.70 38.69
C PHE A 17 74.98 -10.15 38.50
N LEU A 18 74.35 -9.84 39.64
CA LEU A 18 73.01 -9.28 39.79
C LEU A 18 73.01 -7.77 39.53
N LEU A 19 71.84 -7.28 39.12
CA LEU A 19 71.30 -5.92 39.27
C LEU A 19 71.82 -4.82 38.32
N GLY A 20 70.86 -4.22 37.59
CA GLY A 20 71.01 -2.88 37.02
C GLY A 20 70.72 -2.75 35.54
N GLY A 21 69.51 -3.14 35.08
CA GLY A 21 69.07 -2.92 33.71
C GLY A 21 67.73 -2.19 33.67
N GLY A 22 67.75 -0.87 33.83
CA GLY A 22 66.60 -0.01 33.60
C GLY A 22 66.11 -0.17 32.16
N GLN A 23 64.94 -0.80 32.01
CA GLN A 23 64.22 -0.82 30.74
C GLN A 23 63.79 0.61 30.41
N PRO A 24 64.01 1.11 29.18
CA PRO A 24 63.44 2.39 28.78
C PRO A 24 61.91 2.23 28.80
N GLN A 25 61.27 2.87 29.78
CA GLN A 25 59.83 3.00 29.87
C GLN A 25 59.37 3.69 28.58
N ARG A 26 58.86 2.90 27.61
CA ARG A 26 58.04 3.42 26.53
C ARG A 26 56.82 4.02 27.20
N SER A 27 56.86 5.33 27.45
CA SER A 27 55.70 6.10 27.81
C SER A 27 54.73 6.01 26.63
N TYR A 28 53.79 5.07 26.71
CA TYR A 28 52.55 5.21 25.98
C TYR A 28 51.92 6.50 26.53
N VAL A 29 52.10 7.59 25.79
CA VAL A 29 51.25 8.77 25.93
C VAL A 29 49.87 8.27 25.53
N ALA A 30 49.13 7.78 26.52
CA ALA A 30 47.73 7.55 26.39
C ALA A 30 47.11 8.95 26.26
N LEU A 31 47.01 9.40 25.01
CA LEU A 31 46.04 10.37 24.57
C LEU A 31 44.68 9.72 24.81
N HIS A 32 44.28 9.64 26.08
CA HIS A 32 42.90 9.50 26.45
C HIS A 32 42.26 10.81 26.02
N ALA A 33 41.85 10.86 24.74
CA ALA A 33 40.69 11.66 24.39
C ALA A 33 39.66 11.32 25.46
N THR A 34 39.32 12.30 26.28
CA THR A 34 38.39 12.20 27.40
C THR A 34 37.11 11.62 26.84
N THR A 35 36.98 10.30 26.92
CA THR A 35 35.85 9.58 26.36
C THR A 35 34.76 9.81 27.38
N THR A 36 33.87 10.75 27.10
CA THR A 36 32.77 11.18 27.97
C THR A 36 31.71 10.10 28.16
N PHE A 37 31.96 8.87 27.69
CA PHE A 37 31.08 7.73 27.74
C PHE A 37 31.88 6.44 27.94
N SER A 38 31.24 5.46 28.56
CA SER A 38 31.80 4.15 28.89
C SER A 38 31.46 3.08 27.86
N ALA A 39 32.12 1.92 27.94
CA ALA A 39 31.73 0.75 27.15
C ALA A 39 30.31 0.24 27.47
N ALA A 40 29.82 0.49 28.69
CA ALA A 40 28.45 0.17 29.07
C ALA A 40 27.45 1.05 28.33
N ASP A 41 27.76 2.32 28.10
CA ASP A 41 26.90 3.25 27.36
C ASP A 41 26.80 2.88 25.88
N VAL A 42 27.92 2.46 25.27
CA VAL A 42 27.92 1.91 23.90
C VAL A 42 27.05 0.66 23.81
N LYS A 43 27.12 -0.23 24.81
CA LYS A 43 26.29 -1.43 24.88
C LYS A 43 24.81 -1.10 25.06
N ALA A 44 24.49 -0.13 25.93
CA ALA A 44 23.13 0.33 26.16
C ALA A 44 22.54 0.95 24.88
N LEU A 45 23.28 1.81 24.19
CA LEU A 45 22.87 2.41 22.93
C LEU A 45 22.65 1.35 21.84
N ARG A 46 23.51 0.33 21.77
CA ARG A 46 23.33 -0.81 20.87
C ARG A 46 22.07 -1.61 21.20
N GLN A 47 21.79 -1.86 22.47
CA GLN A 47 20.61 -2.61 22.88
C GLN A 47 19.32 -1.85 22.57
N ALA A 48 19.32 -0.52 22.73
CA ALA A 48 18.17 0.33 22.43
C ALA A 48 17.95 0.52 20.92
N SER A 49 19.01 0.80 20.15
CA SER A 49 18.91 1.10 18.72
C SER A 49 18.98 -0.12 17.80
N GLY A 50 19.57 -1.23 18.28
CA GLY A 50 19.90 -2.40 17.47
C GLY A 50 20.99 -2.15 16.41
N ALA A 51 21.62 -0.98 16.39
CA ALA A 51 22.64 -0.62 15.40
C ALA A 51 23.98 -1.36 15.63
N GLY A 52 24.87 -1.31 14.62
CA GLY A 52 26.21 -1.88 14.71
C GLY A 52 27.03 -1.28 15.86
N MET A 53 27.84 -2.11 16.54
CA MET A 53 28.64 -1.69 17.71
C MET A 53 29.53 -0.48 17.42
N MET A 54 30.18 -0.48 16.25
CA MET A 54 31.06 0.62 15.84
C MET A 54 30.28 1.89 15.50
N ASP A 55 29.06 1.76 15.01
CA ASP A 55 28.21 2.90 14.72
C ASP A 55 27.70 3.54 16.01
N CYS A 56 27.35 2.73 17.02
CA CYS A 56 27.01 3.22 18.37
C CYS A 56 28.18 3.96 19.01
N LYS A 57 29.41 3.43 18.89
CA LYS A 57 30.60 4.12 19.38
C LYS A 57 30.83 5.45 18.66
N LYS A 58 30.73 5.47 17.33
CA LYS A 58 30.89 6.71 16.54
C LYS A 58 29.83 7.74 16.89
N ALA A 59 28.58 7.31 17.06
CA ALA A 59 27.48 8.18 17.46
C ALA A 59 27.76 8.86 18.81
N LEU A 60 28.27 8.11 19.80
CA LEU A 60 28.62 8.65 21.11
C LEU A 60 29.85 9.57 21.08
N VAL A 61 30.81 9.32 20.17
CA VAL A 61 31.92 10.26 19.95
C VAL A 61 31.40 11.58 19.40
N GLU A 62 30.55 11.54 18.37
CA GLU A 62 30.01 12.74 17.71
C GLU A 62 29.03 13.51 18.60
N ALA A 63 28.32 12.78 19.47
CA ALA A 63 27.38 13.34 20.44
C ALA A 63 28.03 13.71 21.78
N GLU A 64 29.36 13.57 21.91
CA GLU A 64 30.10 13.84 23.15
C GLU A 64 29.52 13.11 24.39
N GLY A 65 28.99 11.90 24.20
CA GLY A 65 28.38 11.08 25.26
C GLY A 65 26.89 11.36 25.55
N ASP A 66 26.27 12.29 24.83
CA ASP A 66 24.82 12.55 24.91
C ASP A 66 24.03 11.43 24.21
N MET A 67 23.26 10.67 24.99
CA MET A 67 22.52 9.50 24.49
C MET A 67 21.40 9.88 23.52
N GLU A 68 20.72 11.03 23.73
CA GLU A 68 19.63 11.46 22.86
C GLU A 68 20.17 11.89 21.50
N LYS A 69 21.21 12.73 21.50
CA LYS A 69 21.88 13.14 20.26
C LYS A 69 22.52 11.96 19.53
N ALA A 70 23.11 11.01 20.26
CA ALA A 70 23.66 9.80 19.65
C ALA A 70 22.56 8.94 19.00
N SER A 71 21.38 8.85 19.62
CA SER A 71 20.25 8.12 19.05
C SER A 71 19.74 8.77 17.76
N GLU A 72 19.64 10.10 17.72
CA GLU A 72 19.24 10.85 16.53
C GLU A 72 20.29 10.72 15.41
N TRP A 73 21.58 10.78 15.76
CA TRP A 73 22.65 10.54 14.80
C TRP A 73 22.57 9.15 14.17
N LEU A 74 22.31 8.12 14.98
CA LEU A 74 22.11 6.75 14.50
C LEU A 74 20.87 6.64 13.60
N ARG A 75 19.79 7.35 13.93
CA ARG A 75 18.57 7.38 13.12
C ARG A 75 18.86 7.95 11.74
N VAL A 76 19.44 9.15 11.67
CA VAL A 76 19.77 9.82 10.39
C VAL A 76 20.72 8.98 9.55
N LYS A 77 21.77 8.41 10.17
CA LYS A 77 22.70 7.52 9.47
C LYS A 77 22.03 6.22 9.02
N GLY A 78 21.14 5.67 9.84
CA GLY A 78 20.35 4.47 9.54
C GLY A 78 19.52 4.67 8.29
N LEU A 79 18.77 5.78 8.21
CA LEU A 79 17.98 6.17 7.03
C LEU A 79 18.84 6.28 5.76
N ALA A 80 20.02 6.91 5.85
CA ALA A 80 20.94 7.01 4.72
C ALA A 80 21.50 5.63 4.29
N SER A 81 21.76 4.74 5.24
CA SER A 81 22.21 3.38 4.96
C SER A 81 21.11 2.53 4.32
N ALA A 82 19.86 2.72 4.75
CA ALA A 82 18.70 2.02 4.21
C ALA A 82 18.40 2.45 2.77
N ALA A 83 18.48 3.76 2.47
CA ALA A 83 18.31 4.28 1.13
C ALA A 83 19.29 3.64 0.12
N LYS A 84 20.55 3.44 0.51
CA LYS A 84 21.57 2.76 -0.33
C LYS A 84 21.29 1.27 -0.57
N LYS A 85 20.47 0.63 0.27
CA LYS A 85 20.10 -0.78 0.11
C LYS A 85 18.81 -0.95 -0.68
N GLY A 86 18.05 0.12 -0.91
CA GLY A 86 16.74 0.07 -1.58
C GLY A 86 16.76 -0.54 -2.98
N GLU A 87 17.90 -0.48 -3.68
CA GLU A 87 18.08 -1.04 -5.03
C GLU A 87 18.35 -2.56 -5.04
N ARG A 88 18.59 -3.17 -3.88
CA ARG A 88 18.87 -4.61 -3.79
C ARG A 88 17.60 -5.42 -3.98
N ALA A 89 17.71 -6.54 -4.71
CA ALA A 89 16.57 -7.42 -4.94
C ALA A 89 16.09 -8.10 -3.65
N THR A 90 14.79 -8.08 -3.42
CA THR A 90 14.10 -8.66 -2.26
C THR A 90 13.14 -9.76 -2.72
N LYS A 91 13.62 -11.01 -2.75
CA LYS A 91 12.84 -12.17 -3.26
C LYS A 91 12.21 -13.02 -2.16
N GLU A 92 12.72 -12.91 -0.95
CA GLU A 92 12.18 -13.59 0.23
C GLU A 92 11.23 -12.63 0.97
N GLY A 93 10.51 -13.10 1.97
CA GLY A 93 9.58 -12.24 2.72
C GLY A 93 8.56 -12.99 3.55
N LEU A 94 7.53 -12.25 3.96
CA LEU A 94 6.38 -12.75 4.70
C LEU A 94 5.10 -12.08 4.20
N VAL A 95 4.05 -12.88 4.03
CA VAL A 95 2.68 -12.38 3.91
C VAL A 95 2.05 -12.41 5.30
N GLU A 96 1.76 -11.24 5.84
CA GLU A 96 1.17 -11.07 7.17
C GLU A 96 -0.30 -10.67 7.05
N THR A 97 -1.13 -11.21 7.94
CA THR A 97 -2.57 -10.90 7.97
C THR A 97 -2.95 -10.25 9.28
N TYR A 98 -3.73 -9.17 9.21
CA TYR A 98 -4.28 -8.45 10.34
C TYR A 98 -5.80 -8.41 10.27
N VAL A 99 -6.46 -9.07 11.21
CA VAL A 99 -7.91 -8.94 11.41
C VAL A 99 -8.13 -8.05 12.62
N HIS A 100 -8.85 -6.96 12.43
CA HIS A 100 -9.20 -6.03 13.49
C HIS A 100 -10.23 -6.64 14.44
N THR A 101 -10.30 -6.12 15.68
CA THR A 101 -11.24 -6.61 16.68
C THR A 101 -12.67 -6.50 16.18
N GLY A 102 -13.43 -7.60 16.28
CA GLY A 102 -14.79 -7.71 15.76
C GLY A 102 -14.90 -8.21 14.32
N GLY A 103 -13.78 -8.52 13.64
CA GLY A 103 -13.79 -9.25 12.36
C GLY A 103 -14.37 -8.49 11.16
N LYS A 104 -14.65 -7.19 11.29
CA LYS A 104 -15.23 -6.35 10.23
C LYS A 104 -14.20 -5.74 9.28
N LEU A 105 -12.93 -5.79 9.65
CA LEU A 105 -11.82 -5.24 8.86
C LEU A 105 -10.68 -6.27 8.87
N GLY A 106 -10.24 -6.65 7.67
CA GLY A 106 -9.14 -7.57 7.45
C GLY A 106 -8.13 -6.97 6.48
N VAL A 107 -6.85 -7.15 6.77
CA VAL A 107 -5.75 -6.67 5.94
C VAL A 107 -4.78 -7.82 5.69
N MET A 108 -4.26 -7.90 4.48
CA MET A 108 -3.15 -8.78 4.13
C MET A 108 -2.05 -7.94 3.49
N VAL A 109 -0.82 -8.06 3.98
CA VAL A 109 0.34 -7.31 3.47
C VAL A 109 1.44 -8.28 3.10
N GLU A 110 2.02 -8.09 1.91
CA GLU A 110 3.24 -8.76 1.48
C GLU A 110 4.44 -7.83 1.71
N VAL A 111 5.38 -8.27 2.56
CA VAL A 111 6.62 -7.56 2.83
C VAL A 111 7.80 -8.46 2.47
N ASN A 112 8.68 -7.95 1.62
CA ASN A 112 9.82 -8.68 1.08
C ASN A 112 11.12 -8.25 1.78
N CYS A 113 12.07 -9.18 1.87
CA CYS A 113 13.44 -8.99 2.35
C CYS A 113 14.45 -9.74 1.45
N GLU A 114 15.75 -9.58 1.74
CA GLU A 114 16.80 -10.21 0.93
C GLU A 114 16.90 -11.73 1.22
N THR A 115 16.86 -12.13 2.50
CA THR A 115 17.07 -13.54 2.92
C THR A 115 15.91 -14.11 3.74
N ASP A 116 15.80 -15.44 3.75
CA ASP A 116 14.80 -16.18 4.53
C ASP A 116 15.13 -16.23 6.04
N PHE A 117 16.39 -15.99 6.41
CA PHE A 117 16.81 -15.87 7.80
C PHE A 117 16.15 -14.68 8.48
N VAL A 118 16.09 -13.54 7.77
CA VAL A 118 15.41 -12.34 8.28
C VAL A 118 13.90 -12.54 8.31
N SER A 119 13.30 -13.14 7.27
CA SER A 119 11.84 -13.33 7.21
C SER A 119 11.27 -14.18 8.35
N LYS A 120 12.05 -15.14 8.85
CA LYS A 120 11.67 -16.00 9.98
C LYS A 120 11.86 -15.34 11.35
N GLY A 121 12.63 -14.26 11.42
CA GLY A 121 12.99 -13.57 12.66
C GLY A 121 11.81 -12.87 13.34
N PRO A 122 11.82 -12.75 14.68
CA PRO A 122 10.73 -12.11 15.43
C PRO A 122 10.60 -10.62 15.09
N ASP A 123 11.72 -9.91 14.94
CA ASP A 123 11.73 -8.48 14.61
C ASP A 123 11.06 -8.19 13.25
N PHE A 124 11.31 -9.01 12.24
CA PHE A 124 10.71 -8.84 10.92
C PHE A 124 9.20 -9.12 10.95
N LYS A 125 8.79 -10.18 11.65
CA LYS A 125 7.37 -10.51 11.87
C LYS A 125 6.64 -9.40 12.61
N GLU A 126 7.25 -8.84 13.65
CA GLU A 126 6.72 -7.69 14.37
C GLU A 126 6.52 -6.49 13.44
N MET A 127 7.53 -6.16 12.62
CA MET A 127 7.41 -5.08 11.65
C MET A 127 6.26 -5.31 10.66
N CYS A 128 6.16 -6.51 10.07
CA CYS A 128 5.07 -6.86 9.15
C CYS A 128 3.69 -6.69 9.81
N ARG A 129 3.57 -7.13 11.07
CA ARG A 129 2.34 -6.98 11.86
C ARG A 129 1.98 -5.52 12.08
N LEU A 130 2.96 -4.68 12.38
CA LEU A 130 2.77 -3.24 12.60
C LEU A 130 2.40 -2.51 11.30
N VAL A 131 2.98 -2.90 10.17
CA VAL A 131 2.58 -2.39 8.84
C VAL A 131 1.13 -2.80 8.52
N ALA A 132 0.75 -4.05 8.77
CA ALA A 132 -0.63 -4.50 8.55
C ALA A 132 -1.63 -3.73 9.45
N MET A 133 -1.25 -3.43 10.70
CA MET A 133 -2.02 -2.56 11.59
C MET A 133 -2.12 -1.12 11.07
N GLN A 134 -1.04 -0.56 10.52
CA GLN A 134 -1.04 0.77 9.90
C GLN A 134 -2.05 0.84 8.76
N VAL A 135 -2.02 -0.13 7.84
CA VAL A 135 -2.95 -0.20 6.71
C VAL A 135 -4.40 -0.30 7.19
N ALA A 136 -4.64 -1.07 8.27
CA ALA A 136 -5.97 -1.17 8.87
C ALA A 136 -6.44 0.16 9.49
N ALA A 137 -5.53 0.92 10.11
CA ALA A 137 -5.84 2.20 10.73
C ALA A 137 -6.03 3.35 9.72
N CYS A 138 -5.53 3.21 8.49
CA CYS A 138 -5.60 4.23 7.45
C CYS A 138 -6.65 3.85 6.36
N PRO A 139 -7.90 4.34 6.48
CA PRO A 139 -8.98 3.95 5.55
C PRO A 139 -8.78 4.47 4.12
N GLY A 140 -8.14 5.63 3.94
CA GLY A 140 -7.90 6.27 2.64
C GLY A 140 -6.68 5.77 1.88
N VAL A 141 -5.87 4.88 2.47
CA VAL A 141 -4.69 4.33 1.81
C VAL A 141 -5.09 3.27 0.79
N GLU A 142 -4.65 3.49 -0.45
CA GLU A 142 -4.94 2.68 -1.65
C GLU A 142 -3.66 2.19 -2.33
N TYR A 143 -2.56 2.95 -2.23
CA TYR A 143 -1.29 2.68 -2.93
C TYR A 143 -0.15 2.49 -1.92
N VAL A 144 0.89 1.72 -2.29
CA VAL A 144 2.07 1.55 -1.43
C VAL A 144 2.98 2.77 -1.55
N LYS A 145 3.39 3.10 -2.77
CA LYS A 145 4.25 4.24 -3.12
C LYS A 145 3.58 5.15 -4.14
N PHE A 146 4.07 6.39 -4.23
CA PHE A 146 3.53 7.38 -5.17
C PHE A 146 3.65 6.93 -6.64
N GLU A 147 4.70 6.16 -6.96
CA GLU A 147 4.93 5.60 -8.30
C GLU A 147 3.89 4.56 -8.73
N ASP A 148 3.14 3.98 -7.79
CA ASP A 148 2.10 2.99 -8.11
C ASP A 148 0.81 3.66 -8.62
N ILE A 149 0.72 4.99 -8.53
CA ILE A 149 -0.46 5.75 -8.93
C ILE A 149 -0.43 5.91 -10.46
N PRO A 150 -1.51 5.50 -11.18
CA PRO A 150 -1.62 5.74 -12.61
C PRO A 150 -1.45 7.21 -12.98
N ALA A 151 -0.55 7.51 -13.91
CA ALA A 151 -0.29 8.88 -14.35
C ALA A 151 -1.55 9.59 -14.89
N ALA A 152 -2.47 8.83 -15.51
CA ALA A 152 -3.76 9.34 -15.98
C ALA A 152 -4.58 9.97 -14.85
N LEU A 153 -4.66 9.34 -13.68
CA LEU A 153 -5.39 9.89 -12.52
C LEU A 153 -4.72 11.17 -12.00
N ILE A 154 -3.39 11.22 -12.02
CA ILE A 154 -2.63 12.41 -11.60
C ILE A 154 -2.90 13.58 -12.54
N ASP A 155 -2.90 13.33 -13.85
CA ASP A 155 -3.13 14.36 -14.87
C ASP A 155 -4.59 14.82 -14.90
N GLU A 156 -5.55 13.92 -14.70
CA GLU A 156 -6.96 14.25 -14.54
C GLU A 156 -7.17 15.17 -13.34
N GLU A 157 -6.67 14.79 -12.17
CA GLU A 157 -6.80 15.61 -10.96
C GLU A 157 -6.10 16.97 -11.13
N ARG A 158 -4.91 16.98 -11.74
CA ARG A 158 -4.19 18.22 -12.08
C ARG A 158 -5.04 19.11 -12.99
N SER A 159 -5.76 18.55 -13.95
CA SER A 159 -6.66 19.31 -14.83
C SER A 159 -7.85 19.90 -14.06
N VAL A 160 -8.40 19.18 -13.08
CA VAL A 160 -9.52 19.62 -12.24
C VAL A 160 -9.09 20.77 -11.34
N GLU A 161 -8.01 20.59 -10.59
CA GLU A 161 -7.45 21.60 -9.71
C GLU A 161 -7.00 22.85 -10.48
N SER A 162 -6.47 22.67 -11.70
CA SER A 162 -6.13 23.82 -12.54
C SER A 162 -7.33 24.68 -12.84
N ARG A 163 -8.55 24.14 -12.96
CA ARG A 163 -9.79 24.88 -13.27
C ARG A 163 -10.39 25.61 -12.06
N SER A 164 -9.84 25.44 -10.86
CA SER A 164 -10.30 26.11 -9.64
C SER A 164 -10.25 27.63 -9.78
N GLU A 165 -11.38 28.30 -9.50
CA GLU A 165 -11.57 29.75 -9.63
C GLU A 165 -10.65 30.55 -8.69
N ASP A 166 -10.30 29.97 -7.55
CA ASP A 166 -9.41 30.55 -6.54
C ASP A 166 -7.98 30.81 -7.06
N LEU A 167 -7.62 30.19 -8.18
CA LEU A 167 -6.30 30.29 -8.80
C LEU A 167 -6.27 31.26 -9.99
N ALA A 168 -7.42 31.79 -10.40
CA ALA A 168 -7.53 32.69 -11.55
C ALA A 168 -6.84 34.05 -11.33
N SER A 169 -6.70 34.48 -10.08
CA SER A 169 -6.08 35.75 -9.70
C SER A 169 -4.55 35.71 -9.62
N LYS A 170 -3.93 34.52 -9.79
CA LYS A 170 -2.49 34.32 -9.61
C LYS A 170 -1.76 34.16 -10.95
N PRO A 171 -0.49 34.60 -11.05
CA PRO A 171 0.35 34.32 -12.21
C PRO A 171 0.43 32.82 -12.54
N THR A 172 0.50 32.47 -13.82
CA THR A 172 0.45 31.09 -14.33
C THR A 172 1.48 30.16 -13.70
N GLU A 173 2.71 30.64 -13.47
CA GLU A 173 3.75 29.86 -12.80
C GLU A 173 3.44 29.54 -11.33
N ILE A 174 2.82 30.49 -10.61
CA ILE A 174 2.43 30.32 -9.21
C ILE A 174 1.23 29.37 -9.13
N ARG A 175 0.29 29.49 -10.08
CA ARG A 175 -0.85 28.57 -10.21
C ARG A 175 -0.39 27.13 -10.41
N ALA A 176 0.56 26.88 -11.33
CA ALA A 176 1.08 25.55 -11.57
C ALA A 176 1.69 24.91 -10.30
N LYS A 177 2.51 25.67 -9.56
CA LYS A 177 3.11 25.20 -8.30
C LYS A 177 2.07 24.92 -7.21
N ILE A 178 1.00 25.72 -7.14
CA ILE A 178 -0.09 25.49 -6.17
C ILE A 178 -0.86 24.23 -6.53
N VAL A 179 -1.22 24.04 -7.80
CA VAL A 179 -1.90 22.83 -8.28
C VAL A 179 -1.05 21.60 -7.98
N GLU A 180 0.24 21.64 -8.32
CA GLU A 180 1.18 20.55 -8.05
C GLU A 180 1.25 20.20 -6.55
N GLY A 181 1.33 21.22 -5.69
CA GLY A 181 1.31 21.01 -4.24
C GLY A 181 0.01 20.39 -3.72
N ARG A 182 -1.14 20.82 -4.25
CA ARG A 182 -2.46 20.26 -3.89
C ARG A 182 -2.61 18.81 -4.32
N VAL A 183 -2.30 18.52 -5.58
CA VAL A 183 -2.34 17.17 -6.16
C VAL A 183 -1.40 16.24 -5.38
N THR A 184 -0.17 16.69 -5.12
CA THR A 184 0.81 15.90 -4.35
C THR A 184 0.31 15.64 -2.93
N LYS A 185 -0.30 16.63 -2.26
CA LYS A 185 -0.87 16.44 -0.92
C LYS A 185 -2.00 15.42 -0.93
N MET A 186 -2.94 15.54 -1.87
CA MET A 186 -4.09 14.62 -1.99
C MET A 186 -3.62 13.17 -2.21
N PHE A 187 -2.68 12.95 -3.12
CA PHE A 187 -2.17 11.60 -3.38
C PHE A 187 -1.29 11.08 -2.24
N ASN A 188 -0.54 11.93 -1.55
CA ASN A 188 0.20 11.50 -0.35
C ASN A 188 -0.73 10.98 0.75
N GLU A 189 -1.95 11.51 0.87
CA GLU A 189 -2.97 10.97 1.80
C GLU A 189 -3.43 9.54 1.42
N LYS A 190 -3.29 9.15 0.15
CA LYS A 190 -3.62 7.80 -0.35
C LYS A 190 -2.45 6.81 -0.39
N VAL A 191 -1.21 7.30 -0.20
CA VAL A 191 0.02 6.50 -0.28
C VAL A 191 0.45 6.05 1.11
N LEU A 192 0.64 4.74 1.31
CA LEU A 192 1.01 4.14 2.59
C LEU A 192 2.34 4.69 3.13
N LEU A 193 3.39 4.71 2.29
CA LEU A 193 4.73 5.12 2.71
C LEU A 193 4.82 6.58 3.15
N SER A 194 3.95 7.44 2.60
CA SER A 194 3.85 8.87 2.93
C SER A 194 3.03 9.14 4.19
N GLN A 195 2.29 8.16 4.71
CA GLN A 195 1.50 8.34 5.93
C GLN A 195 2.38 8.53 7.16
N ALA A 196 1.84 9.27 8.13
CA ALA A 196 2.37 9.29 9.49
C ALA A 196 2.15 7.91 10.16
N TYR A 197 3.16 7.44 10.88
CA TYR A 197 3.09 6.16 11.56
C TYR A 197 2.20 6.22 12.82
N ILE A 198 1.29 5.26 12.97
CA ILE A 198 0.23 5.28 14.00
C ILE A 198 0.75 5.30 15.44
N LYS A 199 1.93 4.72 15.71
CA LYS A 199 2.51 4.70 17.06
C LYS A 199 3.39 5.91 17.34
N ASP A 200 3.94 6.52 16.31
CA ASP A 200 4.77 7.73 16.41
C ASP A 200 4.50 8.64 15.20
N PRO A 201 3.61 9.63 15.35
CA PRO A 201 3.25 10.55 14.27
C PRO A 201 4.41 11.41 13.75
N LYS A 202 5.56 11.43 14.44
CA LYS A 202 6.76 12.15 13.99
C LYS A 202 7.49 11.43 12.86
N LEU A 203 7.25 10.13 12.70
CA LEU A 203 7.87 9.29 11.69
C LEU A 203 6.86 8.97 10.59
N THR A 204 7.34 8.90 9.36
CA THR A 204 6.54 8.32 8.26
C THR A 204 6.64 6.80 8.29
N VAL A 205 5.72 6.12 7.61
CA VAL A 205 5.78 4.65 7.44
C VAL A 205 7.07 4.24 6.71
N ASP A 206 7.52 5.02 5.74
CA ASP A 206 8.80 4.80 5.05
C ASP A 206 10.00 4.88 6.01
N GLU A 207 10.06 5.91 6.86
CA GLU A 207 11.11 6.04 7.88
C GLU A 207 11.07 4.90 8.90
N PHE A 208 9.86 4.47 9.29
CA PHE A 208 9.66 3.31 10.15
C PHE A 208 10.24 2.04 9.52
N VAL A 209 9.91 1.74 8.26
CA VAL A 209 10.46 0.55 7.56
C VAL A 209 11.99 0.68 7.41
N LYS A 210 12.50 1.85 7.05
CA LYS A 210 13.95 2.10 6.94
C LYS A 210 14.69 1.94 8.28
N SER A 211 14.04 2.22 9.40
CA SER A 211 14.62 1.96 10.72
C SER A 211 14.87 0.46 10.96
N TYR A 212 13.97 -0.41 10.48
CA TYR A 212 14.14 -1.86 10.52
C TYR A 212 15.22 -2.35 9.54
N VAL A 213 15.32 -1.75 8.35
CA VAL A 213 16.41 -1.99 7.40
C VAL A 213 17.78 -1.66 8.01
N ALA A 214 17.87 -0.56 8.77
CA ALA A 214 19.08 -0.19 9.49
C ALA A 214 19.42 -1.18 10.61
N LYS A 215 18.40 -1.65 11.35
CA LYS A 215 18.54 -2.61 12.45
C LYS A 215 18.97 -4.00 11.98
N LEU A 216 18.30 -4.55 10.97
CA LEU A 216 18.49 -5.93 10.51
C LEU A 216 19.53 -6.04 9.40
N GLY A 217 19.84 -4.94 8.71
CA GLY A 217 20.96 -4.88 7.77
C GLY A 217 20.64 -5.30 6.34
N GLU A 218 19.40 -5.65 6.03
CA GLU A 218 18.92 -6.06 4.70
C GLU A 218 17.85 -5.10 4.17
N ASN A 219 17.75 -4.98 2.85
CA ASN A 219 16.66 -4.26 2.19
C ASN A 219 15.31 -4.91 2.54
N MET A 220 14.31 -4.06 2.77
CA MET A 220 12.94 -4.49 3.03
C MET A 220 11.99 -3.58 2.28
N GLN A 221 10.99 -4.18 1.64
CA GLN A 221 10.03 -3.45 0.83
C GLN A 221 8.63 -3.98 1.06
N ILE A 222 7.67 -3.08 1.17
CA ILE A 222 6.26 -3.43 1.11
C ILE A 222 5.91 -3.54 -0.37
N THR A 223 5.46 -4.71 -0.81
CA THR A 223 5.20 -4.96 -2.24
C THR A 223 3.75 -4.64 -2.57
N ARG A 224 2.82 -5.14 -1.75
CA ARG A 224 1.38 -4.92 -1.94
C ARG A 224 0.64 -5.17 -0.64
N PHE A 225 -0.56 -4.63 -0.56
CA PHE A 225 -1.52 -4.98 0.46
C PHE A 225 -2.92 -5.08 -0.14
N VAL A 226 -3.80 -5.80 0.56
CA VAL A 226 -5.23 -5.85 0.29
C VAL A 226 -5.95 -5.58 1.60
N LYS A 227 -7.00 -4.77 1.54
CA LYS A 227 -7.83 -4.40 2.68
C LYS A 227 -9.29 -4.75 2.37
N PHE A 228 -9.88 -5.54 3.25
CA PHE A 228 -11.29 -5.92 3.23
C PHE A 228 -12.00 -5.22 4.38
N GLU A 229 -13.08 -4.52 4.08
CA GLU A 229 -13.90 -3.80 5.07
C GLU A 229 -15.36 -4.17 4.84
N LEU A 230 -16.02 -4.68 5.86
CA LEU A 230 -17.41 -5.13 5.79
C LEU A 230 -18.34 -3.95 5.52
N GLY A 231 -19.20 -4.07 4.51
CA GLY A 231 -20.12 -3.01 4.08
C GLY A 231 -19.50 -1.98 3.13
N LYS A 232 -18.19 -2.06 2.84
CA LYS A 232 -17.54 -1.23 1.82
C LYS A 232 -17.77 -1.85 0.44
N GLY A 233 -18.97 -1.61 -0.10
CA GLY A 233 -19.47 -2.22 -1.33
C GLY A 233 -20.98 -2.47 -1.28
N ASP A 234 -21.52 -2.61 -0.07
CA ASP A 234 -22.95 -2.62 0.18
C ASP A 234 -23.34 -1.23 0.69
N GLU A 235 -23.55 -0.29 -0.22
CA GLU A 235 -24.44 0.81 0.14
C GLU A 235 -25.76 0.17 0.58
N PRO A 236 -26.28 0.42 1.81
CA PRO A 236 -27.68 0.17 2.02
C PRO A 236 -28.39 0.97 0.93
N ALA A 237 -29.28 0.33 0.18
CA ALA A 237 -30.19 1.05 -0.69
C ALA A 237 -30.98 2.00 0.21
N ASP A 238 -30.43 3.20 0.43
CA ASP A 238 -31.17 4.33 0.91
C ASP A 238 -32.31 4.44 -0.09
N ASN A 239 -33.53 4.24 0.40
CA ASN A 239 -34.75 4.61 -0.30
C ASN A 239 -34.77 6.14 -0.44
N LYS A 240 -33.85 6.66 -1.24
CA LYS A 240 -33.94 7.95 -1.89
C LYS A 240 -33.98 7.63 -3.37
N SER A 241 -35.08 8.09 -3.94
CA SER A 241 -35.42 8.08 -5.35
C SER A 241 -34.40 8.86 -6.18
N ASP A 242 -33.17 8.36 -6.26
CA ASP A 242 -32.17 8.86 -7.18
C ASP A 242 -32.13 7.85 -8.34
N GLU A 243 -33.04 8.11 -9.28
CA GLU A 243 -32.97 7.54 -10.62
C GLU A 243 -31.59 7.82 -11.22
N ASN A 244 -31.04 6.77 -11.83
CA ASN A 244 -29.91 6.76 -12.74
C ASN A 244 -28.53 6.99 -12.09
N LEU A 245 -27.86 5.87 -11.83
CA LEU A 245 -26.60 5.50 -12.52
C LEU A 245 -26.23 4.07 -12.09
N SER A 246 -26.79 3.07 -12.76
CA SER A 246 -26.29 1.69 -12.70
C SER A 246 -25.78 1.28 -14.07
N PHE A 247 -24.73 0.47 -14.04
CA PHE A 247 -23.96 -0.12 -15.15
C PHE A 247 -24.79 -1.06 -16.06
N GLY A 248 -26.12 -0.92 -16.09
CA GLY A 248 -27.08 -1.66 -16.92
C GLY A 248 -27.61 -0.90 -18.14
N GLY A 249 -27.18 0.35 -18.37
CA GLY A 249 -27.73 1.20 -19.43
C GLY A 249 -27.50 0.70 -20.87
N GLU A 250 -26.45 -0.10 -21.11
CA GLU A 250 -26.10 -0.54 -22.47
C GLU A 250 -26.89 -1.79 -22.89
N LEU A 251 -27.07 -2.75 -21.97
CA LEU A 251 -27.95 -3.92 -22.16
C LEU A 251 -29.43 -3.50 -22.22
N ASP A 252 -29.84 -2.56 -21.38
CA ASP A 252 -31.22 -2.06 -21.36
C ASP A 252 -31.56 -1.33 -22.68
N GLY A 253 -30.60 -0.61 -23.27
CA GLY A 253 -30.77 0.04 -24.58
C GLY A 253 -31.00 -0.95 -25.73
N VAL A 254 -30.22 -2.04 -25.78
CA VAL A 254 -30.35 -3.07 -26.82
C VAL A 254 -31.67 -3.84 -26.68
N VAL A 255 -32.02 -4.24 -25.45
CA VAL A 255 -33.28 -4.94 -25.17
C VAL A 255 -34.48 -4.03 -25.47
N LYS A 256 -34.42 -2.75 -25.09
CA LYS A 256 -35.48 -1.77 -25.37
C LYS A 256 -35.67 -1.52 -26.86
N ALA A 257 -34.58 -1.44 -27.64
CA ALA A 257 -34.65 -1.34 -29.09
C ALA A 257 -35.26 -2.60 -29.74
N ALA A 258 -34.90 -3.79 -29.25
CA ALA A 258 -35.48 -5.06 -29.71
C ALA A 258 -36.98 -5.14 -29.40
N VAL A 259 -37.40 -4.77 -28.19
CA VAL A 259 -38.82 -4.73 -27.78
C VAL A 259 -39.62 -3.70 -28.61
N GLN A 260 -39.03 -2.54 -28.94
CA GLN A 260 -39.67 -1.51 -29.77
C GLN A 260 -39.80 -1.91 -31.25
N SER A 261 -38.85 -2.66 -31.78
CA SER A 261 -38.88 -3.14 -33.17
C SER A 261 -39.86 -4.31 -33.38
N ALA A 262 -40.25 -5.01 -32.31
CA ALA A 262 -41.26 -6.06 -32.31
C ALA A 262 -42.70 -5.51 -32.39
N GLY A 263 -43.00 -4.75 -33.46
CA GLY A 263 -44.28 -4.62 -34.17
C GLY A 263 -45.62 -4.32 -33.44
N ALA A 264 -45.71 -4.36 -32.13
CA ALA A 264 -46.93 -4.08 -31.39
C ALA A 264 -46.87 -2.67 -30.78
N ARG A 265 -48.03 -2.01 -30.69
CA ARG A 265 -48.18 -0.69 -30.06
C ARG A 265 -48.48 -0.91 -28.58
N TRP A 266 -47.46 -0.81 -27.73
CA TRP A 266 -47.59 -1.08 -26.30
C TRP A 266 -48.06 0.16 -25.54
N PRO A 267 -48.84 0.02 -24.46
CA PRO A 267 -49.18 1.13 -23.58
C PRO A 267 -47.93 1.76 -22.96
N GLU A 268 -47.99 3.07 -22.72
CA GLU A 268 -46.88 3.85 -22.15
C GLU A 268 -46.50 3.32 -20.75
N GLY A 269 -45.20 3.07 -20.52
CA GLY A 269 -44.66 2.48 -19.28
C GLY A 269 -44.57 0.94 -19.26
N MET A 270 -45.14 0.23 -20.24
CA MET A 270 -45.11 -1.24 -20.28
C MET A 270 -43.83 -1.80 -20.92
N VAL A 271 -43.17 -0.99 -21.75
CA VAL A 271 -41.91 -1.33 -22.43
C VAL A 271 -40.78 -1.52 -21.42
N ASP A 272 -40.70 -0.68 -20.40
CA ASP A 272 -39.65 -0.74 -19.37
C ASP A 272 -39.81 -1.98 -18.46
N THR A 273 -41.06 -2.39 -18.22
CA THR A 273 -41.36 -3.61 -17.44
C THR A 273 -40.99 -4.87 -18.21
N ALA A 274 -41.25 -4.90 -19.52
CA ALA A 274 -40.82 -6.01 -20.36
C ALA A 274 -39.30 -6.04 -20.57
N ALA A 275 -38.66 -4.89 -20.79
CA ALA A 275 -37.21 -4.81 -20.97
C ALA A 275 -36.46 -5.31 -19.72
N SER A 276 -36.88 -4.89 -18.52
CA SER A 276 -36.30 -5.38 -17.27
C SER A 276 -36.51 -6.88 -17.04
N THR A 277 -37.68 -7.42 -17.39
CA THR A 277 -37.96 -8.86 -17.27
C THR A 277 -37.10 -9.70 -18.22
N VAL A 278 -36.95 -9.25 -19.47
CA VAL A 278 -36.11 -9.92 -20.48
C VAL A 278 -34.64 -9.83 -20.08
N SER A 279 -34.18 -8.67 -19.59
CA SER A 279 -32.82 -8.50 -19.10
C SER A 279 -32.53 -9.45 -17.94
N ALA A 280 -33.43 -9.56 -16.96
CA ALA A 280 -33.28 -10.47 -15.83
C ALA A 280 -33.24 -11.95 -16.25
N PHE A 281 -34.02 -12.32 -17.26
CA PHE A 281 -34.01 -13.69 -17.80
C PHE A 281 -32.70 -14.03 -18.50
N LEU A 282 -32.19 -13.14 -19.36
CA LEU A 282 -30.92 -13.35 -20.06
C LEU A 282 -29.75 -13.50 -19.07
N THR A 283 -29.74 -12.70 -18.00
CA THR A 283 -28.75 -12.83 -16.92
C THR A 283 -28.89 -14.15 -16.16
N ALA A 284 -30.12 -14.63 -15.92
CA ALA A 284 -30.37 -15.90 -15.20
C ALA A 284 -29.95 -17.14 -16.00
N GLU A 285 -30.09 -17.10 -17.33
CA GLU A 285 -29.64 -18.16 -18.24
C GLU A 285 -28.14 -18.06 -18.58
N GLY A 286 -27.41 -17.12 -17.98
CA GLY A 286 -25.95 -17.00 -18.09
C GLY A 286 -25.44 -16.33 -19.37
N TRP A 287 -26.31 -15.63 -20.11
CA TRP A 287 -25.92 -14.94 -21.34
C TRP A 287 -25.23 -13.61 -21.04
N THR A 288 -24.10 -13.35 -21.69
CA THR A 288 -23.34 -12.09 -21.58
C THR A 288 -23.51 -11.21 -22.81
N LEU A 289 -23.19 -9.92 -22.70
CA LEU A 289 -23.22 -8.98 -23.84
C LEU A 289 -22.26 -9.43 -24.97
N GLY A 290 -21.17 -10.14 -24.63
CA GLY A 290 -20.25 -10.71 -25.61
C GLY A 290 -20.87 -11.82 -26.45
N ASP A 291 -21.72 -12.65 -25.85
CA ASP A 291 -22.44 -13.74 -26.53
C ASP A 291 -23.53 -13.21 -27.48
N LEU A 292 -24.10 -12.04 -27.16
CA LEU A 292 -25.09 -11.32 -27.97
C LEU A 292 -24.47 -10.44 -29.06
N ALA A 293 -23.14 -10.28 -29.08
CA ALA A 293 -22.40 -9.43 -30.03
C ALA A 293 -21.56 -10.23 -31.04
N ASP A 294 -21.49 -11.56 -30.92
CA ASP A 294 -20.73 -12.42 -31.82
C ASP A 294 -21.56 -12.80 -33.06
N PRO A 295 -21.21 -12.32 -34.27
CA PRO A 295 -21.98 -12.56 -35.49
C PRO A 295 -21.98 -14.04 -35.95
N GLU A 296 -21.07 -14.89 -35.46
CA GLU A 296 -21.08 -16.33 -35.79
C GLU A 296 -22.15 -17.12 -35.01
N ILE A 297 -22.67 -16.57 -33.90
CA ILE A 297 -23.75 -17.16 -33.09
C ILE A 297 -25.14 -16.86 -33.70
N PHE A 298 -25.23 -15.89 -34.62
CA PHE A 298 -26.50 -15.35 -35.11
C PHE A 298 -27.23 -16.17 -36.20
N ASP A 299 -26.61 -17.20 -36.77
CA ASP A 299 -27.25 -18.06 -37.80
C ASP A 299 -27.31 -19.53 -37.35
N GLY A 300 -28.37 -19.88 -36.61
CA GLY A 300 -28.62 -21.27 -36.24
C GLY A 300 -29.99 -21.52 -35.57
N PRO A 301 -30.48 -22.78 -35.58
CA PRO A 301 -31.78 -23.16 -35.02
C PRO A 301 -31.93 -22.87 -33.51
N ALA A 302 -30.82 -22.82 -32.76
CA ALA A 302 -30.81 -22.45 -31.35
C ALA A 302 -31.29 -21.00 -31.10
N MET A 303 -31.12 -20.10 -32.08
CA MET A 303 -31.55 -18.72 -31.96
C MET A 303 -33.05 -18.56 -32.21
N GLU A 304 -33.65 -19.38 -33.08
CA GLU A 304 -35.09 -19.36 -33.31
C GLU A 304 -35.84 -19.83 -32.05
N ASP A 305 -35.32 -20.85 -31.38
CA ASP A 305 -35.83 -21.33 -30.09
C ASP A 305 -35.67 -20.26 -28.99
N LEU A 306 -34.51 -19.61 -28.88
CA LEU A 306 -34.29 -18.53 -27.91
C LEU A 306 -35.19 -17.31 -28.19
N GLN A 307 -35.41 -16.94 -29.45
CA GLN A 307 -36.36 -15.88 -29.81
C GLN A 307 -37.80 -16.26 -29.45
N ASN A 308 -38.19 -17.52 -29.61
CA ASN A 308 -39.51 -18.00 -29.25
C ASN A 308 -39.71 -18.01 -27.74
N ASP A 309 -38.69 -18.41 -26.97
CA ASP A 309 -38.71 -18.36 -25.50
C ASP A 309 -38.77 -16.93 -24.95
N ILE A 310 -37.98 -16.02 -25.53
CA ILE A 310 -38.04 -14.60 -25.19
C ILE A 310 -39.43 -14.04 -25.50
N LYS A 311 -40.01 -14.35 -26.66
CA LYS A 311 -41.38 -13.92 -27.02
C LYS A 311 -42.43 -14.48 -26.06
N ALA A 312 -42.35 -15.76 -25.69
CA ALA A 312 -43.27 -16.40 -24.77
C ALA A 312 -43.22 -15.75 -23.38
N LYS A 313 -42.03 -15.62 -22.80
CA LYS A 313 -41.84 -15.01 -21.47
C LYS A 313 -42.21 -13.53 -21.43
N THR A 314 -41.93 -12.80 -22.50
CA THR A 314 -42.35 -11.40 -22.63
C THR A 314 -43.87 -11.30 -22.67
N THR A 315 -44.55 -12.20 -23.39
CA THR A 315 -46.02 -12.24 -23.45
C THR A 315 -46.65 -12.56 -22.10
N ASP A 316 -46.09 -13.51 -21.35
CA ASP A 316 -46.55 -13.88 -20.01
C ASP A 316 -46.36 -12.75 -18.99
N ALA A 317 -45.20 -12.07 -19.04
CA ALA A 317 -44.90 -10.93 -18.18
C ALA A 317 -45.86 -9.76 -18.42
N ILE A 318 -46.20 -9.47 -19.68
CA ILE A 318 -47.22 -8.48 -20.05
C ILE A 318 -48.59 -8.90 -19.53
N GLY A 319 -48.96 -10.18 -19.68
CA GLY A 319 -50.22 -10.72 -19.18
C GLY A 319 -50.37 -10.53 -17.67
N ALA A 320 -49.33 -10.85 -16.91
CA ALA A 320 -49.28 -10.67 -15.46
C ALA A 320 -49.33 -9.18 -15.06
N ALA A 321 -48.60 -8.32 -15.77
CA ALA A 321 -48.62 -6.87 -15.53
C ALA A 321 -50.01 -6.27 -15.78
N ARG A 322 -50.68 -6.68 -16.88
CA ARG A 322 -52.04 -6.23 -17.21
C ARG A 322 -53.08 -6.73 -16.21
N ALA A 323 -52.96 -7.97 -15.73
CA ALA A 323 -53.81 -8.52 -14.67
C ALA A 323 -53.65 -7.74 -13.35
N ASN A 324 -52.42 -7.39 -12.99
CA ASN A 324 -52.14 -6.58 -11.80
C ASN A 324 -52.66 -5.14 -11.90
N GLN A 325 -52.56 -4.52 -13.08
CA GLN A 325 -53.10 -3.19 -13.32
C GLN A 325 -54.64 -3.19 -13.26
N LEU A 326 -55.31 -4.16 -13.91
CA LEU A 326 -56.76 -4.35 -13.81
C LEU A 326 -57.21 -4.63 -12.37
N SER A 327 -56.44 -5.40 -11.60
CA SER A 327 -56.69 -5.64 -10.17
C SER A 327 -56.59 -4.36 -9.34
N LYS A 328 -55.61 -3.49 -9.61
CA LYS A 328 -55.48 -2.16 -8.98
C LYS A 328 -56.63 -1.23 -9.35
N GLU A 329 -57.03 -1.20 -10.63
CA GLU A 329 -58.15 -0.38 -11.11
C GLU A 329 -59.50 -0.86 -10.54
N LEU A 330 -59.71 -2.18 -10.44
CA LEU A 330 -60.90 -2.74 -9.77
C LEU A 330 -60.90 -2.39 -8.28
N LYS A 331 -59.76 -2.49 -7.58
CA LYS A 331 -59.64 -2.12 -6.16
C LYS A 331 -59.91 -0.64 -5.91
N LEU A 332 -59.58 0.24 -6.85
CA LEU A 332 -59.93 1.66 -6.77
C LEU A 332 -61.42 1.93 -7.02
N LYS A 333 -62.08 1.16 -7.89
CA LYS A 333 -63.51 1.35 -8.21
C LYS A 333 -64.47 0.79 -7.16
N PHE A 334 -64.03 -0.14 -6.31
CA PHE A 334 -64.89 -0.81 -5.32
C PHE A 334 -64.56 -0.45 -3.85
N GLN A 335 -63.91 0.68 -3.58
CA GLN A 335 -63.85 1.18 -2.20
C GLN A 335 -65.25 1.57 -1.72
N PRO A 336 -65.75 1.04 -0.59
CA PRO A 336 -67.05 1.44 -0.07
C PRO A 336 -67.00 2.92 0.29
N SER A 337 -67.94 3.71 -0.24
CA SER A 337 -68.11 5.10 0.16
C SER A 337 -68.38 5.15 1.66
N ALA A 338 -67.55 5.90 2.39
CA ALA A 338 -67.83 6.27 3.78
C ALA A 338 -69.11 7.12 3.88
#